data_AF-A0A957QR25-F1
#
_entry.id   AF-A0A957QR25-F1
#
_cell.length_a   1.000
_cell.length_b   1.000
_cell.length_c   1.000
_cell.angle_alpha   90.00
_cell.angle_beta   90.00
_cell.angle_gamma   90.00
#
_symmetry.space_group_name_H-M   'P 1'
#
loop_
_entity.id
_entity.type
_entity.pdbx_description
1 polymer ?
#
loop_
_entity_poly.entity_id
_entity_poly.type
_entity_poly.pdbx_seq_one_letter_code
_entity_poly.pdbx_strand_id
1 'polypeptide(L)' 'GASGTLNEVTQAYAHGKPLTVLQGSGGWADRLEGVLPTPGYLDERELVQFEFVSSPQEAVQRAVARIGTAKPSSRV' A
#
# COMPACT_ATOMS: atom_id res chain seq x y z
N GLY A 1 -9.97 -6.93 4.64
CA GLY A 1 -9.07 -8.10 4.83
C GLY A 1 -8.67 -8.28 6.30
N ALA A 2 -8.23 -9.48 6.70
CA ALA A 2 -7.81 -9.82 8.08
C ALA A 2 -6.27 -9.90 8.21
N SER A 3 -5.73 -10.63 9.20
CA SER A 3 -4.29 -10.71 9.46
C SER A 3 -3.45 -11.13 8.25
N GLY A 4 -3.96 -12.02 7.39
CA GLY A 4 -3.30 -12.41 6.13
C GLY A 4 -3.07 -11.23 5.20
N THR A 5 -4.07 -10.35 5.05
CA THR A 5 -3.95 -9.11 4.24
C THR A 5 -2.90 -8.17 4.81
N LEU A 6 -2.83 -8.03 6.14
CA LEU A 6 -1.77 -7.21 6.73
C LEU A 6 -0.38 -7.78 6.40
N ASN A 7 -0.20 -9.09 6.52
CA ASN A 7 1.05 -9.76 6.18
C ASN A 7 1.43 -9.60 4.70
N GLU A 8 0.47 -9.64 3.79
CA GLU A 8 0.71 -9.38 2.35
C GLU A 8 1.12 -7.92 2.09
N VAL A 9 0.46 -6.97 2.75
CA VAL A 9 0.77 -5.54 2.66
C VAL A 9 2.21 -5.26 3.14
N THR A 10 2.61 -5.79 4.29
CA THR A 10 3.97 -5.57 4.81
C THR A 10 5.03 -6.20 3.91
N GLN A 11 4.79 -7.40 3.38
CA GLN A 11 5.70 -8.02 2.41
C GLN A 11 5.78 -7.26 1.10
N ALA A 12 4.66 -6.79 0.55
CA ALA A 12 4.63 -5.98 -0.66
C ALA A 12 5.43 -4.68 -0.47
N TYR A 13 5.25 -3.99 0.66
CA TYR A 13 6.00 -2.78 1.01
C TYR A 13 7.51 -3.06 1.09
N ALA A 14 7.91 -4.10 1.83
CA ALA A 14 9.31 -4.49 2.00
C ALA A 14 10.02 -4.82 0.67
N HIS A 15 9.26 -5.30 -0.33
CA HIS A 15 9.76 -5.60 -1.67
C HIS A 15 9.60 -4.43 -2.66
N GLY A 16 9.21 -3.24 -2.19
CA GLY A 16 9.02 -2.08 -3.05
C GLY A 16 7.92 -2.31 -4.10
N LYS A 17 6.83 -3.00 -3.75
CA LYS A 17 5.69 -3.17 -4.66
C LYS A 17 4.73 -2.00 -4.45
N PRO A 18 4.31 -1.28 -5.52
CA PRO A 18 3.28 -0.25 -5.42
C PRO A 18 2.02 -0.77 -4.72
N LEU A 19 1.50 -0.01 -3.76
CA LEU A 19 0.33 -0.40 -2.97
C LEU A 19 -0.83 0.58 -3.19
N THR A 20 -1.96 0.03 -3.63
CA THR A 20 -3.25 0.72 -3.76
C THR A 20 -4.25 0.02 -2.85
N VAL A 21 -4.91 0.78 -1.97
CA VAL A 21 -5.82 0.27 -0.94
C VAL A 21 -7.21 0.80 -1.23
N LEU A 22 -8.13 -0.11 -1.54
CA LEU A 22 -9.55 0.20 -1.69
C LEU A 22 -10.22 0.28 -0.32
N GLN A 23 -10.52 1.50 0.11
CA GLN A 23 -11.27 1.79 1.32
C GLN A 23 -12.76 1.49 1.15
N GLY A 24 -13.47 1.33 2.27
CA GLY A 24 -14.86 0.89 2.33
C GLY A 24 -15.04 -0.63 2.19
N SER A 25 -13.94 -1.38 2.17
CA SER A 25 -13.96 -2.85 2.03
C SER A 25 -13.74 -3.61 3.34
N GLY A 26 -13.55 -2.90 4.46
CA GLY A 26 -13.49 -3.45 5.80
C GLY A 26 -12.14 -4.04 6.22
N GLY A 27 -12.00 -4.25 7.53
CA GLY A 27 -10.82 -4.84 8.15
C GLY A 27 -9.58 -3.95 7.96
N TRP A 28 -8.44 -4.55 7.59
CA TRP A 28 -7.19 -3.81 7.45
C TRP A 28 -7.19 -2.77 6.35
N ALA A 29 -7.98 -2.92 5.29
CA ALA A 29 -8.04 -1.93 4.21
C ALA A 29 -8.52 -0.55 4.71
N ASP A 30 -9.48 -0.53 5.64
CA ASP A 30 -10.03 0.72 6.19
C ASP A 30 -9.23 1.23 7.40
N ARG A 31 -8.47 0.36 8.06
CA ARG A 31 -7.69 0.72 9.25
C ARG A 31 -6.29 1.25 8.91
N LEU A 32 -5.76 0.87 7.74
CA LEU A 32 -4.34 1.04 7.43
C LEU A 32 -3.89 2.50 7.50
N GLU A 33 -4.64 3.41 6.88
CA GLU A 33 -4.28 4.83 6.80
C GLU A 33 -4.10 5.45 8.19
N GLY A 34 -4.98 5.12 9.12
CA GLY A 34 -4.96 5.66 10.49
C GLY A 34 -3.84 5.11 11.38
N VAL A 35 -3.12 4.07 10.96
CA VAL A 35 -2.01 3.48 11.73
C VAL A 35 -0.63 3.75 11.12
N LEU A 36 -0.56 4.46 9.99
CA LEU A 36 0.72 4.78 9.38
C LEU A 36 1.48 5.81 10.23
N PRO A 37 2.77 5.57 10.55
CA PRO A 37 3.58 6.50 11.33
C PRO A 37 3.91 7.78 10.55
N THR A 38 3.84 7.73 9.22
CA THR A 38 4.08 8.87 8.31
C THR A 38 3.00 8.85 7.22
N PRO A 39 2.45 9.99 6.80
CA PRO A 39 1.39 10.03 5.80
C PRO A 39 1.75 9.24 4.53
N GLY A 40 1.06 8.13 4.31
CA GLY A 40 1.26 7.27 3.15
C GLY A 40 2.47 6.34 3.21
N TYR A 41 3.20 6.23 4.32
CA TYR A 41 4.34 5.31 4.43
C TYR A 41 4.26 4.42 5.67
N LEU A 42 4.70 3.16 5.53
CA LEU A 42 4.62 2.16 6.61
C LEU A 42 5.71 2.34 7.66
N ASP A 43 6.84 2.90 7.27
CA ASP A 43 8.02 3.10 8.09
C ASP A 43 8.83 4.32 7.61
N GLU A 44 9.86 4.68 8.37
CA GLU A 44 10.78 5.78 8.09
C GLU A 44 11.63 5.60 6.83
N ARG A 45 11.60 4.42 6.20
CA ARG A 45 12.38 4.12 4.98
C ARG A 45 11.68 4.63 3.73
N GLU A 46 10.38 4.93 3.82
CA GLU A 46 9.56 5.50 2.75
C GLU A 46 9.73 4.78 1.39
N LEU A 47 9.77 3.44 1.42
CA LEU A 47 10.09 2.62 0.24
C LEU A 47 9.06 2.80 -0.88
N VAL A 48 7.78 2.80 -0.52
CA VAL A 48 6.65 2.93 -1.44
C VAL A 48 5.52 3.66 -0.72
N GLN A 49 4.95 4.67 -1.37
CA GLN A 49 3.79 5.36 -0.85
C GLN A 49 2.51 4.53 -1.03
N PHE A 50 1.69 4.42 0.00
CA PHE A 50 0.32 3.93 -0.10
C PHE A 50 -0.56 4.92 -0.84
N GLU A 51 -1.47 4.38 -1.63
CA GLU A 51 -2.54 5.15 -2.23
C GLU A 51 -3.89 4.62 -1.78
N PHE A 52 -4.67 5.49 -1.17
CA PHE A 52 -6.01 5.18 -0.70
C PHE A 52 -7.03 5.69 -1.72
N VAL A 53 -7.94 4.80 -2.11
CA VAL A 53 -8.97 5.06 -3.11
C VAL A 53 -10.31 4.55 -2.60
N SER A 54 -11.40 5.07 -3.14
CA SER A 54 -12.76 4.77 -2.67
C SER A 54 -13.63 4.06 -3.70
N SER A 55 -13.12 3.82 -4.91
CA SER A 55 -13.85 3.10 -5.96
C SER A 55 -12.99 2.00 -6.61
N PRO A 56 -13.59 0.87 -7.01
CA PRO A 56 -12.88 -0.17 -7.75
C PRO A 56 -12.24 0.32 -9.05
N GLN A 57 -12.91 1.23 -9.77
CA GLN A 57 -12.42 1.80 -11.02
C GLN A 57 -11.12 2.58 -10.80
N GLU A 58 -11.11 3.44 -9.78
CA GLU A 58 -9.92 4.18 -9.39
C GLU A 58 -8.81 3.24 -8.91
N ALA A 59 -9.14 2.21 -8.14
CA ALA A 59 -8.16 1.22 -7.68
C ALA A 59 -7.40 0.56 -8.84
N VAL A 60 -8.11 0.13 -9.88
CA VAL A 60 -7.49 -0.44 -11.09
C VAL A 60 -6.64 0.61 -11.81
N GLN A 61 -7.18 1.81 -12.02
CA GLN A 61 -6.48 2.88 -12.72
C GLN A 61 -5.15 3.24 -12.02
N ARG A 62 -5.17 3.41 -10.70
CA ARG A 62 -3.99 3.75 -9.90
C ARG A 62 -2.99 2.62 -9.83
N ALA A 63 -3.45 1.37 -9.67
CA ALA A 63 -2.56 0.21 -9.67
C ALA A 63 -1.80 0.07 -11.00
N VAL A 64 -2.48 0.24 -12.15
CA VAL A 64 -1.87 0.14 -13.48
C VAL A 64 -0.91 1.31 -13.73
N ALA A 65 -1.31 2.54 -13.38
CA ALA A 65 -0.48 3.73 -13.58
C ALA A 65 0.87 3.69 -12.83
N ARG A 66 0.98 2.87 -11.80
CA ARG A 66 2.14 2.78 -10.92
C ARG A 66 3.03 1.56 -11.18
N ILE A 67 2.73 0.77 -12.22
CA ILE A 67 3.59 -0.34 -12.63
C ILE A 67 4.98 0.20 -13.01
N GLY A 68 6.02 -0.32 -12.37
CA GLY A 68 7.41 0.06 -12.64
C GLY A 68 7.89 1.36 -11.99
N THR A 69 7.07 2.04 -11.19
CA THR A 69 7.45 3.33 -10.57
C THR A 69 8.12 3.20 -9.20
N ALA A 70 8.18 2.00 -8.62
CA ALA A 70 8.79 1.81 -7.31
C ALA A 70 10.31 1.90 -7.36
N LYS A 71 10.90 2.53 -6.34
CA LYS A 71 12.36 2.59 -6.20
C LYS A 71 12.90 1.16 -6.04
N PRO A 72 14.02 0.80 -6.71
CA PRO A 72 14.66 -0.48 -6.45
C PRO A 72 15.01 -0.56 -4.97
N SER A 73 14.59 -1.65 -4.31
CA SER A 73 15.01 -1.94 -2.94
C SER A 73 16.54 -1.99 -2.92
N SER A 74 17.17 -1.01 -2.30
CA SER A 74 18.58 -1.09 -1.95
C SER A 74 18.69 -2.19 -0.91
N ARG A 75 19.07 -3.40 -1.36
CA ARG A 75 19.37 -4.51 -0.46
C ARG A 75 20.38 -4.00 0.57
N VAL A 76 20.02 -4.08 1.84
CA VAL A 76 20.96 -4.12 2.97
C VAL A 76 21.14 -5.59 3.31
#